data_AF-A0AAW5PAV6-F1
#
_entry.id   AF-A0AAW5PAV6-F1
#
_cell.length_a   1.000
_cell.length_b   1.000
_cell.length_c   1.000
_cell.angle_alpha   90.00
_cell.angle_beta   90.00
_cell.angle_gamma   90.00
#
_symmetry.space_group_name_H-M   'P 1'
#
loop_
_entity.id
_entity.type
_entity.pdbx_description
1 polymer ?
#
loop_
_entity_poly.entity_id
_entity_poly.type
_entity_poly.pdbx_seq_one_letter_code
_entity_poly.pdbx_strand_id
1 'polypeptide(L)' 'MRRGALYKRVARRLRDLERSVPLDLIIHTPSMHETFLERDSMFARKAKREGEVLYEKGN' A
#
# COMPACT_ATOMS: atom_id res chain seq x y z
N MET A 1 5.40 -10.90 12.91
CA MET A 1 4.71 -11.26 11.65
C MET A 1 5.76 -11.52 10.57
N ARG A 2 5.74 -12.66 9.84
CA ARG A 2 6.65 -12.85 8.69
C ARG A 2 6.27 -11.86 7.58
N ARG A 3 7.22 -11.08 7.06
CA ARG A 3 7.01 -10.02 6.03
C ARG A 3 6.11 -10.45 4.86
N GLY A 4 6.27 -11.69 4.37
CA GLY A 4 5.47 -12.22 3.25
C GLY A 4 4.02 -12.61 3.58
N ALA A 5 3.64 -12.74 4.85
CA ALA A 5 2.28 -13.19 5.21
C ALA A 5 1.23 -12.09 5.02
N LEU A 6 1.59 -10.83 5.32
CA LEU A 6 0.73 -9.66 5.13
C LEU A 6 0.41 -9.47 3.64
N TYR A 7 1.46 -9.48 2.81
CA TYR A 7 1.34 -9.35 1.37
C TYR A 7 0.42 -10.44 0.79
N LYS A 8 0.71 -11.72 1.07
CA LYS A 8 -0.08 -12.85 0.55
C LYS A 8 -1.56 -12.78 0.93
N ARG A 9 -1.87 -12.25 2.13
CA ARG A 9 -3.25 -12.11 2.62
C ARG A 9 -4.07 -11.12 1.79
N VAL A 10 -3.45 -10.04 1.35
CA VAL A 10 -4.12 -8.98 0.57
C VAL A 10 -4.04 -9.28 -0.93
N ALA A 11 -2.85 -9.59 -1.46
CA ALA A 11 -2.63 -9.86 -2.88
C ALA A 11 -3.59 -10.91 -3.42
N ARG A 12 -3.84 -12.00 -2.65
CA ARG A 12 -4.82 -13.04 -2.99
C ARG A 12 -6.21 -12.50 -3.38
N ARG A 13 -6.67 -11.42 -2.75
CA ARG A 13 -7.99 -10.82 -3.00
C ARG A 13 -8.00 -9.88 -4.20
N LEU A 14 -6.83 -9.41 -4.64
CA LEU A 14 -6.67 -8.45 -5.74
C LEU A 14 -6.17 -9.09 -7.03
N ARG A 15 -5.91 -10.40 -7.05
CA ARG A 15 -5.40 -11.11 -8.24
C ARG A 15 -6.24 -10.93 -9.50
N ASP A 16 -7.56 -10.87 -9.36
CA ASP A 16 -8.42 -10.69 -10.53
C ASP A 16 -8.31 -9.27 -11.10
N LEU A 17 -8.06 -8.28 -10.23
CA LEU A 17 -7.76 -6.91 -10.63
C LEU A 17 -6.36 -6.80 -11.26
N GLU A 18 -5.36 -7.47 -10.70
CA GLU A 18 -4.00 -7.53 -11.28
C GLU A 18 -4.00 -8.11 -12.71
N ARG A 19 -4.95 -9.01 -13.00
CA ARG A 19 -5.11 -9.60 -14.34
C ARG A 19 -5.76 -8.66 -15.34
N SER A 20 -6.62 -7.75 -14.89
CA SER A 20 -7.30 -6.79 -15.77
C SER A 20 -6.51 -5.49 -15.93
N VAL A 21 -5.76 -5.09 -14.92
CA VAL A 21 -4.95 -3.86 -14.91
C VAL A 21 -3.59 -4.17 -14.28
N PRO A 22 -2.46 -3.88 -14.95
CA PRO A 22 -1.14 -3.99 -14.35
C PRO A 22 -1.05 -3.06 -13.13
N LEU A 23 -0.83 -3.65 -11.95
CA LEU A 23 -0.79 -2.92 -10.69
C LEU A 23 0.31 -3.48 -9.78
N ASP A 24 0.96 -2.59 -9.05
CA ASP A 24 1.94 -2.93 -8.03
C ASP A 24 1.36 -2.68 -6.63
N LEU A 25 1.45 -3.68 -5.75
CA LEU A 25 0.92 -3.59 -4.39
C LEU A 25 2.01 -3.26 -3.38
N ILE A 26 1.86 -2.10 -2.74
CA ILE A 26 2.63 -1.71 -1.55
C ILE A 26 1.69 -1.77 -0.34
N ILE A 27 2.00 -2.67 0.61
CA ILE A 27 1.13 -2.92 1.76
C ILE A 27 1.92 -2.66 3.04
N HIS A 28 1.36 -1.82 3.90
CA HIS A 28 1.93 -1.45 5.18
C HIS A 28 0.99 -1.84 6.33
N THR A 29 1.56 -2.21 7.49
CA THR A 29 0.84 -2.04 8.76
C THR A 29 0.84 -0.55 9.13
N PRO A 30 0.01 -0.10 10.09
CA PRO A 30 0.02 1.28 10.54
C PRO A 30 1.43 1.80 10.91
N SER A 31 2.16 1.06 11.75
CA SER A 31 3.55 1.42 12.11
C SER A 31 4.52 1.44 10.92
N MET A 32 4.33 0.57 9.92
CA MET A 32 5.14 0.61 8.69
C MET A 32 4.79 1.82 7.83
N HIS A 33 3.53 2.25 7.85
CA HIS A 33 3.09 3.43 7.11
C HIS A 33 3.63 4.71 7.74
N GLU A 34 3.62 4.81 9.07
CA GLU A 34 4.29 5.90 9.81
C GLU A 34 5.76 6.00 9.39
N THR A 35 6.51 4.90 9.50
CA THR A 35 7.92 4.87 9.04
C THR A 35 8.07 5.20 7.55
N PHE A 36 7.13 4.78 6.70
CA PHE A 36 7.14 5.10 5.28
C PHE A 36 7.01 6.61 5.02
N LEU A 37 6.16 7.29 5.78
CA LEU A 37 5.99 8.74 5.73
C LEU A 37 7.20 9.48 6.31
N GLU A 38 7.73 9.02 7.44
CA GLU A 38 8.89 9.62 8.12
C GLU A 38 10.18 9.55 7.30
N ARG A 39 10.35 8.49 6.50
CA ARG A 39 11.55 8.30 5.67
C ARG A 39 11.70 9.35 4.57
N ASP A 40 10.66 10.11 4.29
CA ASP A 40 10.64 11.19 3.29
C ASP A 40 11.37 10.82 1.99
N SER A 41 11.11 9.62 1.48
CA SER A 41 11.70 9.18 0.22
C SER A 41 11.04 9.91 -0.96
N MET A 42 11.72 9.96 -2.11
CA MET A 42 11.12 10.50 -3.34
C MET A 42 9.77 9.85 -3.67
N PHE A 43 9.67 8.53 -3.43
CA PHE A 43 8.42 7.79 -3.63
C PHE A 43 7.35 8.18 -2.62
N ALA A 44 7.69 8.25 -1.32
CA ALA A 44 6.74 8.65 -0.28
C ALA A 44 6.21 10.08 -0.49
N ARG A 45 7.09 11.03 -0.87
CA ARG A 45 6.68 12.39 -1.21
C ARG A 45 5.73 12.43 -2.40
N LYS A 46 6.04 11.68 -3.46
CA LYS A 46 5.19 11.61 -4.65
C LYS A 46 3.82 11.01 -4.30
N ALA A 47 3.80 9.88 -3.61
CA ALA A 47 2.57 9.22 -3.17
C ALA A 47 1.70 10.12 -2.28
N LYS A 48 2.31 10.91 -1.39
CA LYS A 48 1.58 11.84 -0.52
C LYS A 48 0.98 13.03 -1.28
N ARG A 49 1.68 13.54 -2.29
CA ARG A 49 1.25 14.73 -3.05
C ARG A 49 0.27 14.41 -4.17
N GLU A 50 0.49 13.30 -4.86
CA GLU A 50 -0.21 12.95 -6.10
C GLU A 50 -1.14 11.74 -5.93
N GLY A 51 -1.09 11.05 -4.78
CA GLY A 51 -1.96 9.92 -4.49
C GLY A 51 -3.40 10.36 -4.20
N GLU A 52 -4.34 9.49 -4.59
CA GLU A 52 -5.76 9.68 -4.33
C GLU A 52 -6.23 8.70 -3.24
N VAL A 53 -7.03 9.19 -2.29
CA VAL A 53 -7.62 8.36 -1.25
C VAL A 53 -8.89 7.70 -1.82
N LEU A 54 -8.81 6.40 -2.10
CA LEU A 54 -9.96 5.63 -2.57
C LEU A 54 -10.90 5.19 -1.43
N TYR A 55 -10.35 5.00 -0.23
CA TYR A 55 -11.10 4.57 0.95
C TYR A 55 -10.31 4.82 2.23
N GLU A 56 -10.96 5.38 3.24
CA GLU A 56 -10.45 5.51 4.61
C GLU A 56 -11.54 5.08 5.59
N LYS A 57 -11.20 4.27 6.60
CA LYS A 57 -12.19 3.82 7.58
C LYS A 57 -12.24 4.81 8.74
N GLY A 58 -13.41 5.43 8.94
CA GLY A 58 -13.67 6.27 10.13
C GLY A 58 -13.44 7.77 9.92
N ASN A 59 -13.54 8.22 8.67
CA ASN A 59 -13.68 9.62 8.28
C ASN A 59 -15.06 9.80 7.65
#